data_AF-A0A1Y3XVJ3-F1
#
_entry.id   AF-A0A1Y3XVJ3-F1
#
_cell.length_a   1.000
_cell.length_b   1.000
_cell.length_c   1.000
_cell.angle_alpha   90.00
_cell.angle_beta   90.00
_cell.angle_gamma   90.00
#
_symmetry.space_group_name_H-M   'P 1'
#
loop_
_entity.id
_entity.type
_entity.pdbx_description
1 polymer ?
#
loop_
_entity_poly.entity_id
_entity_poly.type
_entity_poly.pdbx_seq_one_letter_code
_entity_poly.pdbx_strand_id
1 'polypeptide(L)'
;MDLQDSGRQIGEKLFALLSASQKKELAQFVRDYDADNIPADVPYSTLLRGQYFIPPQADQPLTEIREGDLYFCLEQRLVIVRGQIIPLTVKEFEIFALLLLNPKRVFTYEMLLDLVWHEDYTYYSRKAINNHISNLRKKIRVAPDLPDYVKSVYGVGYKFDI
;
A
#
# COMPACT_ATOMS: atom_id res chain seq x y z
N MET A 1 2.01 -17.96 -20.28
CA MET A 1 1.82 -17.15 -21.50
C MET A 1 2.93 -17.57 -22.44
N ASP A 2 2.61 -17.94 -23.67
CA ASP A 2 3.60 -18.50 -24.59
C ASP A 2 4.36 -17.36 -25.27
N LEU A 3 5.67 -17.49 -25.42
CA LEU A 3 6.53 -16.48 -26.05
C LEU A 3 6.28 -16.38 -27.57
N GLN A 4 5.49 -17.30 -28.14
CA GLN A 4 5.08 -17.29 -29.54
C GLN A 4 3.74 -16.59 -29.79
N ASP A 5 3.01 -16.19 -28.73
CA ASP A 5 1.71 -15.53 -28.88
C ASP A 5 1.88 -14.12 -29.48
N SER A 6 1.07 -13.80 -30.49
CA SER A 6 0.96 -12.42 -31.00
C SER A 6 0.36 -11.49 -29.95
N GLY A 7 0.63 -10.18 -30.05
CA GLY A 7 0.07 -9.18 -29.12
C GLY A 7 -1.46 -9.23 -29.00
N ARG A 8 -2.15 -9.57 -30.10
CA ARG A 8 -3.60 -9.80 -30.10
C ARG A 8 -4.00 -11.03 -29.27
N GLN A 9 -3.31 -12.15 -29.44
CA GLN A 9 -3.58 -13.38 -28.69
C GLN A 9 -3.30 -13.20 -27.20
N ILE A 10 -2.26 -12.43 -26.86
CA ILE A 10 -1.96 -12.03 -25.49
C ILE A 10 -3.11 -11.20 -24.91
N GLY A 11 -3.55 -10.19 -25.65
CA GLY A 11 -4.67 -9.32 -25.25
C GLY A 11 -5.97 -10.08 -25.05
N GLU A 12 -6.32 -11.00 -25.94
CA GLU A 12 -7.53 -11.83 -25.85
C GLU A 12 -7.50 -12.76 -24.63
N LYS A 13 -6.36 -13.41 -24.36
CA LYS A 13 -6.18 -14.26 -23.17
C LYS A 13 -6.29 -13.45 -21.87
N LEU A 14 -5.71 -12.26 -21.82
CA LEU A 14 -5.82 -11.36 -20.66
C LEU A 14 -7.25 -10.86 -20.48
N PHE A 15 -7.90 -10.39 -21.55
CA PHE A 15 -9.29 -9.93 -21.49
C PHE A 15 -10.21 -11.01 -20.95
N ALA A 16 -10.02 -12.29 -21.31
CA ALA A 16 -10.84 -13.38 -20.82
C ALA A 16 -10.82 -13.54 -19.29
N LEU A 17 -9.72 -13.16 -18.63
CA LEU A 17 -9.54 -13.26 -17.18
C LEU A 17 -10.07 -12.05 -16.39
N LEU A 18 -10.45 -10.97 -17.07
CA LEU A 18 -10.85 -9.71 -16.44
C LEU A 18 -12.37 -9.61 -16.21
N SER A 19 -12.73 -8.95 -15.11
CA SER A 19 -14.12 -8.52 -14.86
C SER A 19 -14.56 -7.43 -15.85
N ALA A 20 -15.87 -7.16 -15.89
CA ALA A 20 -16.42 -6.15 -16.80
C ALA A 20 -15.88 -4.73 -16.55
N SER A 21 -15.56 -4.36 -15.30
CA SER A 21 -14.93 -3.08 -14.96
C SER A 21 -13.50 -3.03 -15.50
N GLN A 22 -12.72 -4.05 -15.18
CA GLN A 22 -11.31 -4.15 -15.58
C GLN A 22 -11.13 -4.16 -17.11
N LYS A 23 -12.07 -4.78 -17.85
CA LYS A 23 -12.09 -4.73 -19.33
C LYS A 23 -12.27 -3.30 -19.86
N LYS A 24 -13.14 -2.50 -19.22
CA LYS A 24 -13.37 -1.11 -19.62
C LYS A 24 -12.17 -0.23 -19.31
N GLU A 25 -11.55 -0.42 -18.14
CA GLU A 25 -10.33 0.27 -17.73
C GLU A 25 -9.17 -0.04 -18.68
N LEU A 26 -8.94 -1.32 -19.01
CA LEU A 26 -7.89 -1.72 -19.95
C LEU A 26 -8.14 -1.16 -21.37
N ALA A 27 -9.40 -1.15 -21.83
CA ALA A 27 -9.74 -0.55 -23.11
C ALA A 27 -9.52 0.97 -23.13
N GLN A 28 -9.72 1.65 -22.00
CA GLN A 28 -9.41 3.08 -21.88
C GLN A 28 -7.91 3.32 -21.89
N PHE A 29 -7.14 2.52 -21.16
CA PHE A 29 -5.68 2.60 -21.14
C PHE A 29 -5.07 2.45 -22.55
N VAL A 30 -5.52 1.49 -23.35
CA VAL A 30 -5.03 1.32 -24.73
C VAL A 30 -5.35 2.53 -25.59
N ARG A 31 -6.54 3.13 -25.44
CA ARG A 31 -6.89 4.37 -26.15
C ARG A 31 -6.00 5.55 -25.74
N ASP A 32 -5.67 5.66 -24.46
CA ASP A 32 -4.83 6.73 -23.95
C ASP A 32 -3.37 6.57 -24.41
N TYR A 33 -2.89 5.33 -24.56
CA TYR A 33 -1.60 5.00 -25.16
C TYR A 33 -1.54 5.39 -26.64
N ASP A 34 -2.56 5.04 -27.43
CA ASP A 34 -2.63 5.39 -28.85
C ASP A 34 -2.73 6.90 -29.09
N ALA A 35 -3.14 7.68 -28.09
CA ALA A 35 -3.22 9.13 -28.13
C ALA A 35 -1.89 9.84 -27.75
N ASP A 36 -0.76 9.13 -27.73
CA ASP A 36 0.58 9.61 -27.34
C ASP A 36 0.65 10.23 -25.93
N ASN A 37 -0.34 9.97 -25.08
CA ASN A 37 -0.32 10.42 -23.68
C ASN A 37 0.61 9.55 -22.82
N ILE A 38 1.15 8.46 -23.37
CA ILE A 38 2.10 7.55 -22.73
C ILE A 38 3.25 7.28 -23.73
N PRO A 39 4.50 7.70 -23.44
CA PRO A 39 5.64 7.45 -24.33
C PRO A 39 5.87 5.95 -24.56
N ALA A 40 6.22 5.56 -25.79
CA ALA A 40 6.33 4.16 -26.21
C ALA A 40 7.54 3.40 -25.62
N ASP A 41 8.48 4.11 -25.02
CA ASP A 41 9.78 3.64 -24.51
C ASP A 41 9.84 3.57 -22.97
N VAL A 42 8.69 3.57 -22.31
CA VAL A 42 8.62 3.54 -20.85
C VAL A 42 8.91 2.15 -20.31
N PRO A 43 9.93 1.98 -19.43
CA PRO A 43 10.17 0.71 -18.76
C PRO A 43 8.92 0.26 -18.00
N TYR A 44 8.53 -1.01 -18.11
CA TYR A 44 7.36 -1.55 -17.40
C TYR A 44 7.43 -1.31 -15.87
N SER A 45 8.64 -1.23 -15.32
CA SER A 45 8.89 -0.84 -13.93
C SER A 45 8.44 0.57 -13.60
N THR A 46 8.47 1.51 -14.55
CA THR A 46 8.04 2.91 -14.41
C THR A 46 6.52 3.06 -14.42
N LEU A 47 5.81 2.25 -15.22
CA LEU A 47 4.35 2.15 -15.20
C LEU A 47 3.84 1.59 -13.87
N LEU A 48 4.57 0.61 -13.31
CA LEU A 48 4.30 0.05 -11.97
C LEU A 48 4.75 0.97 -10.82
N ARG A 49 5.62 1.95 -11.06
CA ARG A 49 6.14 2.90 -10.05
C ARG A 49 5.34 4.20 -9.93
N GLY A 50 4.27 4.39 -10.70
CA GLY A 50 3.42 5.58 -10.60
C GLY A 50 4.13 6.89 -10.98
N GLN A 51 5.15 6.85 -11.84
CA GLN A 51 5.85 8.05 -12.31
C GLN A 51 5.22 8.72 -13.53
N TYR A 52 4.19 8.10 -14.11
CA TYR A 52 3.19 8.82 -14.89
C TYR A 52 2.13 9.31 -13.92
N PHE A 53 2.06 10.64 -13.76
CA PHE A 53 0.95 11.29 -13.08
C PHE A 53 -0.28 11.10 -13.97
N ILE A 54 -0.95 9.96 -13.82
CA ILE A 54 -2.37 9.87 -14.16
C ILE A 54 -2.99 10.92 -13.23
N PRO A 55 -3.55 12.03 -13.74
CA PRO A 55 -4.23 12.98 -12.89
C PRO A 55 -5.22 12.17 -12.04
N PRO A 56 -5.16 12.27 -10.70
CA PRO A 56 -6.07 11.51 -9.87
C PRO A 56 -7.47 11.86 -10.37
N GLN A 57 -8.17 10.87 -10.92
CA GLN A 57 -9.58 11.03 -11.22
C GLN A 57 -10.21 11.50 -9.92
N ALA A 58 -10.72 12.73 -9.90
CA ALA A 58 -11.22 13.39 -8.68
C ALA A 58 -12.40 12.64 -8.02
N ASP A 59 -12.87 11.56 -8.66
CA ASP A 59 -13.95 10.68 -8.23
C ASP A 59 -13.47 9.26 -7.82
N GLN A 60 -12.17 8.97 -7.73
CA GLN A 60 -11.73 7.70 -7.15
C GLN A 60 -11.96 7.72 -5.63
N PRO A 61 -12.70 6.74 -5.06
CA PRO A 61 -12.92 6.69 -3.63
C PRO A 61 -11.58 6.45 -2.92
N LEU A 62 -11.27 7.31 -1.95
CA LEU A 62 -10.09 7.17 -1.11
C LEU A 62 -10.19 5.89 -0.28
N THR A 63 -9.06 5.25 -0.04
CA THR A 63 -8.94 4.13 0.89
C THR A 63 -8.93 4.68 2.32
N GLU A 64 -10.14 4.90 2.85
CA GLU A 64 -10.35 5.39 4.21
C GLU A 64 -10.69 4.26 5.19
N ILE A 65 -10.11 4.34 6.39
CA ILE A 65 -10.44 3.44 7.51
C ILE A 65 -10.80 4.31 8.72
N ARG A 66 -11.94 4.00 9.35
CA ARG A 66 -12.46 4.67 10.54
C ARG A 66 -12.70 3.63 11.63
N GLU A 67 -11.92 3.72 12.70
CA GLU A 67 -11.94 2.75 13.79
C GLU A 67 -11.93 3.48 15.13
N GLY A 68 -13.10 3.65 15.74
CA GLY A 68 -13.27 4.44 16.95
C GLY A 68 -12.72 5.86 16.78
N ASP A 69 -11.68 6.19 17.55
CA ASP A 69 -11.00 7.50 17.55
C ASP A 69 -9.97 7.66 16.42
N LEU A 70 -9.68 6.60 15.65
CA LEU A 70 -8.70 6.57 14.58
C LEU A 70 -9.36 6.79 13.22
N TYR A 71 -8.80 7.72 12.44
CA TYR A 71 -9.05 7.88 11.01
C TYR A 71 -7.73 7.73 10.25
N PHE A 72 -7.78 7.00 9.14
CA PHE A 72 -6.66 6.75 8.25
C PHE A 72 -7.10 6.92 6.81
N CYS A 73 -6.26 7.56 5.99
CA CYS A 73 -6.43 7.66 4.54
C CYS A 73 -5.10 7.33 3.85
N LEU A 74 -5.11 6.32 2.98
CA LEU A 74 -3.91 5.78 2.35
C LEU A 74 -3.29 6.78 1.37
N GLU A 75 -4.10 7.31 0.45
CA GLU A 75 -3.67 8.15 -0.67
C GLU A 75 -3.19 9.52 -0.18
N GLN A 76 -3.85 10.06 0.85
CA GLN A 76 -3.43 11.31 1.49
C GLN A 76 -2.25 11.13 2.45
N ARG A 77 -1.85 9.87 2.71
CA ARG A 77 -0.91 9.50 3.78
C ARG A 77 -1.22 10.17 5.11
N LEU A 78 -2.51 10.17 5.47
CA LEU A 78 -3.05 10.93 6.58
C LEU A 78 -3.52 10.00 7.70
N VAL A 79 -3.07 10.29 8.92
CA VAL A 79 -3.55 9.63 10.15
C VAL A 79 -4.04 10.70 11.10
N ILE A 80 -5.26 10.53 11.60
CA ILE A 80 -5.88 11.40 12.59
C ILE A 80 -6.32 10.54 13.77
N VAL A 81 -5.99 10.97 14.99
CA VAL A 81 -6.50 10.36 16.21
C VAL A 81 -7.16 11.43 17.06
N ARG A 82 -8.44 11.25 17.42
CA ARG A 82 -9.25 12.25 18.15
C ARG A 82 -9.20 13.65 17.53
N GLY A 83 -9.27 13.72 16.20
CA GLY A 83 -9.22 14.99 15.47
C GLY A 83 -7.83 15.62 15.37
N GLN A 84 -6.78 15.01 15.93
CA GLN A 84 -5.39 15.48 15.82
C GLN A 84 -4.65 14.74 14.71
N ILE A 85 -4.01 15.50 13.80
CA ILE A 85 -3.14 14.93 12.76
C ILE A 85 -1.89 14.35 13.41
N ILE A 86 -1.58 13.09 13.11
CA ILE A 86 -0.43 12.37 13.66
C ILE A 86 0.70 12.30 12.60
N PRO A 87 1.81 13.03 12.78
CA PRO A 87 2.90 13.03 11.81
C PRO A 87 3.75 11.76 11.90
N LEU A 88 3.52 10.83 10.98
CA LEU A 88 4.31 9.60 10.83
C LEU A 88 5.44 9.80 9.82
N THR A 89 6.59 9.19 10.08
CA THR A 89 7.64 9.03 9.07
C THR A 89 7.19 8.08 7.96
N VAL A 90 7.91 8.05 6.84
CA VAL A 90 7.62 7.17 5.70
C VAL A 90 7.44 5.72 6.14
N LYS A 91 8.39 5.18 6.91
CA LYS A 91 8.38 3.79 7.37
C LYS A 91 7.36 3.50 8.46
N GLU A 92 7.14 4.45 9.38
CA GLU A 92 6.07 4.30 10.39
C GLU A 92 4.70 4.22 9.71
N PHE A 93 4.45 5.07 8.70
CA PHE A 93 3.20 5.07 7.95
C PHE A 93 3.04 3.76 7.15
N GLU A 94 4.07 3.32 6.44
CA GLU A 94 4.01 2.08 5.64
C GLU A 94 3.74 0.84 6.50
N ILE A 95 4.42 0.73 7.65
CA ILE A 95 4.15 -0.35 8.61
C ILE A 95 2.71 -0.25 9.10
N PHE A 96 2.26 0.94 9.52
CA PHE A 96 0.92 1.11 10.04
C PHE A 96 -0.15 0.77 9.00
N ALA A 97 0.01 1.26 7.77
CA ALA A 97 -0.87 0.97 6.65
C ALA A 97 -0.95 -0.54 6.37
N LEU A 98 0.19 -1.24 6.31
CA LEU A 98 0.23 -2.67 6.08
C LEU A 98 -0.56 -3.46 7.14
N LEU A 99 -0.34 -3.12 8.42
CA LEU A 99 -1.04 -3.77 9.53
C LEU A 99 -2.54 -3.42 9.52
N LEU A 100 -2.88 -2.14 9.33
CA LEU A 100 -4.25 -1.62 9.39
C LEU A 100 -5.12 -2.14 8.24
N LEU A 101 -4.57 -2.24 7.02
CA LEU A 101 -5.24 -2.81 5.86
C LEU A 101 -5.44 -4.33 5.97
N ASN A 102 -4.79 -4.97 6.94
CA ASN A 102 -4.86 -6.41 7.19
C ASN A 102 -5.16 -6.67 8.68
N PRO A 103 -6.31 -6.22 9.20
CA PRO A 103 -6.62 -6.31 10.62
C PRO A 103 -6.59 -7.76 11.11
N LYS A 104 -6.15 -7.98 12.35
CA LYS A 104 -5.99 -9.29 13.01
C LYS A 104 -4.93 -10.22 12.40
N ARG A 105 -4.39 -9.93 11.21
CA ARG A 105 -3.30 -10.70 10.60
C ARG A 105 -1.97 -10.41 11.30
N VAL A 106 -1.21 -11.46 11.58
CA VAL A 106 0.14 -11.35 12.12
C VAL A 106 1.14 -11.24 10.98
N PHE A 107 1.98 -10.21 11.03
CA PHE A 107 3.13 -10.04 10.14
C PHE A 107 4.41 -10.34 10.91
N THR A 108 5.21 -11.27 10.41
CA THR A 108 6.51 -11.58 11.01
C THR A 108 7.52 -10.48 10.74
N TYR A 109 8.64 -10.48 11.46
CA TYR A 109 9.73 -9.54 11.21
C TYR A 109 10.24 -9.62 9.77
N GLU A 110 10.36 -10.84 9.24
CA GLU A 110 10.83 -11.11 7.89
C GLU A 110 9.84 -10.57 6.86
N MET A 111 8.54 -10.78 7.08
CA MET A 111 7.49 -10.20 6.22
C MET A 111 7.49 -8.67 6.25
N LEU A 112 7.67 -8.07 7.43
CA LEU A 112 7.73 -6.61 7.56
C LEU A 112 8.96 -6.03 6.86
N LEU A 113 10.11 -6.70 6.93
CA LEU A 113 11.30 -6.29 6.17
C LEU A 113 11.03 -6.33 4.68
N ASP A 114 10.53 -7.45 4.17
CA ASP A 114 10.28 -7.66 2.74
C ASP A 114 9.24 -6.67 2.18
N LEU A 115 8.10 -6.55 2.85
CA LEU A 115 6.95 -5.77 2.36
C LEU A 115 7.10 -4.26 2.57
N VAL A 116 7.96 -3.79 3.48
CA VAL A 116 8.13 -2.36 3.75
C VAL A 116 9.45 -1.83 3.21
N TRP A 117 10.54 -2.60 3.27
CA TRP A 117 11.86 -2.12 2.80
C TRP A 117 12.17 -2.49 1.36
N HIS A 118 11.55 -3.54 0.78
CA HIS A 118 11.71 -3.91 -0.63
C HIS A 118 13.17 -4.11 -1.10
N GLU A 119 14.10 -4.37 -0.18
CA GLU A 119 15.54 -4.46 -0.41
C GLU A 119 16.13 -5.67 0.30
N ASP A 120 17.31 -6.11 -0.14
CA ASP A 120 18.02 -7.24 0.45
C ASP A 120 18.24 -7.05 1.97
N TYR A 121 17.75 -8.04 2.71
CA TYR A 121 17.65 -8.15 4.17
C TYR A 121 18.98 -8.06 4.94
N THR A 122 20.12 -7.90 4.25
CA THR A 122 21.46 -7.84 4.85
C THR A 122 21.73 -6.55 5.61
N TYR A 123 21.00 -5.46 5.35
CA TYR A 123 21.26 -4.16 5.97
C TYR A 123 20.32 -3.78 7.12
N TYR A 124 19.17 -4.43 7.26
CA TYR A 124 18.15 -4.04 8.23
C TYR A 124 17.94 -5.08 9.32
N SER A 125 18.11 -4.65 10.58
CA SER A 125 17.96 -5.52 11.74
C SER A 125 16.53 -5.49 12.29
N ARG A 126 16.12 -6.57 12.98
CA ARG A 126 14.87 -6.60 13.79
C ARG A 126 14.76 -5.40 14.74
N LYS A 127 15.89 -4.87 15.23
CA LYS A 127 15.94 -3.69 16.09
C LYS A 127 15.42 -2.43 15.39
N ALA A 128 15.67 -2.27 14.09
CA ALA A 128 15.16 -1.13 13.32
C ALA A 128 13.63 -1.15 13.26
N ILE A 129 13.01 -2.29 12.94
CA ILE A 129 11.55 -2.46 12.97
C ILE A 129 10.99 -2.13 14.36
N ASN A 130 11.60 -2.68 15.41
CA ASN A 130 11.16 -2.43 16.78
C ASN A 130 11.17 -0.94 17.13
N ASN A 131 12.18 -0.19 16.67
CA ASN A 131 12.25 1.25 16.87
C ASN A 131 11.13 1.99 16.15
N HIS A 132 10.85 1.66 14.89
CA HIS A 132 9.72 2.26 14.14
C HIS A 132 8.38 1.95 14.79
N ILE A 133 8.14 0.70 15.21
CA ILE A 133 6.90 0.32 15.92
C ILE A 133 6.77 1.07 17.25
N SER A 134 7.86 1.19 18.01
CA SER A 134 7.87 1.89 19.30
C SER A 134 7.53 3.38 19.11
N ASN A 135 8.13 4.03 18.12
CA ASN A 135 7.84 5.43 17.80
C ASN A 135 6.42 5.62 17.26
N LEU A 136 5.97 4.75 16.36
CA LEU A 136 4.60 4.73 15.86
C LEU A 136 3.59 4.68 17.02
N ARG A 137 3.74 3.69 17.93
CA ARG A 137 2.86 3.54 19.10
C ARG A 137 2.82 4.79 19.97
N LYS A 138 3.98 5.40 20.24
CA LYS A 138 4.06 6.65 21.01
C LYS A 138 3.33 7.80 20.34
N LYS A 139 3.41 7.91 19.01
CA LYS A 139 2.77 9.00 18.25
C LYS A 139 1.26 8.85 18.18
N ILE A 140 0.75 7.63 17.98
CA ILE A 140 -0.70 7.39 17.86
C ILE A 140 -1.41 7.35 19.22
N ARG A 141 -0.68 7.12 20.32
CA ARG A 141 -1.22 7.14 21.68
C ARG A 141 -1.23 8.57 22.24
N VAL A 142 -2.13 9.40 21.71
CA VAL A 142 -2.29 10.80 22.15
C VAL A 142 -2.98 10.96 23.51
N ALA A 143 -3.63 9.91 24.01
CA ALA A 143 -4.32 9.88 25.29
C ALA A 143 -4.19 8.48 25.95
N PRO A 144 -4.20 8.39 27.30
CA PRO A 144 -3.92 7.14 28.01
C PRO A 144 -5.01 6.08 27.87
N ASP A 145 -6.24 6.50 27.59
CA ASP A 145 -7.46 5.70 27.43
C ASP A 145 -7.66 5.15 26.01
N LEU A 146 -6.78 5.51 25.06
CA LEU A 146 -6.80 4.96 23.71
C LEU A 146 -6.29 3.51 23.69
N PRO A 147 -6.85 2.65 22.81
CA PRO A 147 -6.38 1.29 22.66
C PRO A 147 -4.98 1.23 22.03
N ASP A 148 -4.25 0.16 22.35
CA ASP A 148 -3.00 -0.17 21.67
C ASP A 148 -3.29 -0.79 20.29
N TYR A 149 -3.50 0.07 19.28
CA TYR A 149 -3.83 -0.32 17.90
C TYR A 149 -2.88 -1.35 17.27
N VAL A 150 -1.59 -1.29 17.61
CA VAL A 150 -0.55 -2.20 17.09
C VAL A 150 -0.11 -3.10 18.23
N LYS A 151 -0.43 -4.40 18.18
CA LYS A 151 -0.09 -5.37 19.23
C LYS A 151 1.12 -6.22 18.84
N SER A 152 1.95 -6.55 19.82
CA SER A 152 3.09 -7.45 19.64
C SER A 152 2.63 -8.90 19.77
N VAL A 153 3.05 -9.76 18.85
CA VAL A 153 2.94 -11.22 19.00
C VAL A 153 4.33 -11.73 19.35
N TYR A 154 4.50 -12.10 20.62
CA TYR A 154 5.83 -12.36 21.20
C TYR A 154 6.60 -13.42 20.41
N GLY A 155 7.85 -13.09 20.04
CA GLY A 155 8.72 -13.96 19.25
C GLY A 155 8.36 -14.08 17.76
N VAL A 156 7.25 -13.48 17.30
CA VAL A 156 6.74 -13.63 15.93
C VAL A 156 6.77 -12.32 15.17
N GLY A 157 6.13 -11.27 15.69
CA GLY A 157 6.02 -9.99 15.00
C GLY A 157 4.88 -9.12 15.51
N TYR A 158 4.11 -8.53 14.60
CA TYR A 158 3.11 -7.50 14.93
C TYR A 158 1.79 -7.71 14.19
N LYS A 159 0.71 -7.20 14.77
CA LYS A 159 -0.62 -7.16 14.15
C LYS A 159 -1.34 -5.87 14.50
N PHE A 160 -2.26 -5.44 13.64
CA PHE A 160 -3.27 -4.45 14.02
C PHE A 160 -4.45 -5.15 14.71
N ASP A 161 -4.92 -4.60 15.83
CA ASP A 161 -6.00 -5.18 16.63
C ASP A 161 -6.60 -4.12 17.56
N ILE A 162 -7.93 -4.07 17.67
CA ILE A 162 -8.69 -3.14 18.51
C ILE A 162 -9.36 -3.95 19.61
#